data_AF-A0A3M1YA29-F1
#
_entry.id   AF-A0A3M1YA29-F1
#
_cell.length_a   1.000
_cell.length_b   1.000
_cell.length_c   1.000
_cell.angle_alpha   90.00
_cell.angle_beta   90.00
_cell.angle_gamma   90.00
#
_symmetry.space_group_name_H-M   'P 1'
#
loop_
_entity.id
_entity.type
_entity.pdbx_description
1 polymer ?
#
loop_
_entity_poly.entity_id
_entity_poly.type
_entity_poly.pdbx_seq_one_letter_code
_entity_poly.pdbx_strand_id
1 'polypeptide(L)'
;MQEDPMHPTPLPLLAEPSPFSSENGLSAAGKRDIFADWQRFVRGDFNRPWLTPGLLRCFHEHCGLPPWYSGVEFWRQYFAGDVHDLKAFLNQFGGDRCHLIEHNHAWLTPPATALDLKQAMCDWLTPLAPAMLHLLDGVEQQHRALPDFWQHVPGLLAPPPAYQVTVNTRRLLGYVARTVQVRPLAGLQLLMFDPRTETGKEQ
;
A
#
# COMPACT_ATOMS: atom_id res chain seq x y z
N MET A 1 -65.06 -6.13 10.85
CA MET A 1 -63.86 -6.41 11.66
C MET A 1 -62.81 -6.92 10.69
N GLN A 2 -61.80 -6.09 10.44
CA GLN A 2 -60.78 -6.29 9.42
C GLN A 2 -59.48 -6.56 10.18
N GLU A 3 -58.93 -7.77 10.05
CA GLU A 3 -57.69 -8.14 10.70
C GLU A 3 -56.50 -7.58 9.90
N ASP A 4 -55.68 -6.81 10.60
CA ASP A 4 -54.48 -6.14 10.09
C ASP A 4 -53.32 -7.17 10.03
N PRO A 5 -52.63 -7.38 8.90
CA PRO A 5 -51.53 -8.33 8.84
C PRO A 5 -50.30 -7.76 9.54
N MET A 6 -49.90 -8.42 10.64
CA MET A 6 -48.63 -8.24 11.33
C MET A 6 -47.46 -8.19 10.33
N HIS A 7 -46.89 -7.00 10.15
CA HIS A 7 -45.58 -6.85 9.55
C HIS A 7 -44.53 -7.46 10.50
N PRO A 8 -43.67 -8.39 10.02
CA PRO A 8 -42.58 -8.91 10.84
C PRO A 8 -41.57 -7.78 11.09
N THR A 9 -41.37 -7.44 12.36
CA THR A 9 -40.28 -6.58 12.81
C THR A 9 -38.95 -7.15 12.33
N PRO A 10 -38.08 -6.38 11.66
CA PRO A 10 -36.75 -6.86 11.30
C PRO A 10 -35.98 -7.16 12.58
N LEU A 11 -35.53 -8.41 12.74
CA LEU A 11 -34.63 -8.77 13.82
C LEU A 11 -33.39 -7.87 13.76
N PRO A 12 -32.89 -7.34 14.90
CA PRO A 12 -31.63 -6.63 14.91
C PRO A 12 -30.55 -7.59 14.43
N LEU A 13 -30.01 -7.32 13.24
CA LEU A 13 -28.79 -7.95 12.76
C LEU A 13 -27.74 -7.73 13.85
N LEU A 14 -27.41 -8.80 14.57
CA LEU A 14 -26.29 -8.82 15.51
C LEU A 14 -25.07 -8.39 14.71
N ALA A 15 -24.67 -7.13 14.89
CA ALA A 15 -23.47 -6.60 14.28
C ALA A 15 -22.34 -7.51 14.74
N GLU A 16 -21.69 -8.19 13.80
CA GLU A 16 -20.55 -9.04 14.13
C GLU A 16 -19.56 -8.22 14.97
N PRO A 17 -19.00 -8.80 16.04
CA PRO A 17 -18.08 -8.07 16.90
C PRO A 17 -16.94 -7.52 16.05
N SER A 18 -16.72 -6.21 16.15
CA SER A 18 -15.62 -5.53 15.48
C SER A 18 -14.32 -6.27 15.81
N PRO A 19 -13.45 -6.57 14.83
CA PRO A 19 -12.13 -7.14 15.13
C PRO A 19 -11.25 -6.16 15.91
N PHE A 20 -11.66 -4.90 16.00
CA PHE A 20 -10.96 -3.83 16.68
C PHE A 20 -11.43 -3.65 18.12
N SER A 21 -10.49 -3.58 19.05
CA SER A 21 -10.70 -3.18 20.44
C SER A 21 -10.50 -1.67 20.60
N SER A 22 -11.28 -1.08 21.49
CA SER A 22 -11.06 0.32 21.88
C SER A 22 -9.86 0.42 22.82
N GLU A 23 -9.04 1.44 22.63
CA GLU A 23 -7.94 1.79 23.52
C GLU A 23 -7.98 3.28 23.83
N ASN A 24 -7.21 3.72 24.83
CA ASN A 24 -7.17 5.13 25.23
C ASN A 24 -6.80 6.01 24.04
N GLY A 25 -7.75 6.85 23.60
CA GLY A 25 -7.57 7.79 22.49
C GLY A 25 -8.01 7.28 21.11
N LEU A 26 -8.32 5.99 20.94
CA LEU A 26 -8.74 5.43 19.66
C LEU A 26 -9.83 4.35 19.81
N SER A 27 -11.05 4.68 19.38
CA SER A 27 -12.21 3.78 19.48
C SER A 27 -12.19 2.69 18.41
N ALA A 28 -12.84 1.57 18.67
CA ALA A 28 -13.03 0.50 17.70
C ALA A 28 -13.69 0.97 16.38
N ALA A 29 -14.64 1.91 16.47
CA ALA A 29 -15.27 2.52 15.30
C ALA A 29 -14.27 3.39 14.51
N GLY A 30 -13.48 4.20 15.21
CA GLY A 30 -12.42 5.01 14.57
C GLY A 30 -11.37 4.16 13.86
N LYS A 31 -10.96 3.03 14.46
CA LYS A 31 -10.07 2.05 13.80
C LYS A 31 -10.68 1.49 12.53
N ARG A 32 -11.97 1.18 12.54
CA ARG A 32 -12.70 0.69 11.37
C ARG A 32 -12.70 1.72 10.24
N ASP A 33 -12.96 2.99 10.55
CA ASP A 33 -12.96 4.07 9.57
C ASP A 33 -11.56 4.28 8.98
N ILE A 34 -10.52 4.30 9.82
CA ILE A 34 -9.12 4.39 9.38
C ILE A 34 -8.75 3.20 8.49
N PHE A 35 -9.17 1.99 8.86
CA PHE A 35 -8.90 0.79 8.07
C PHE A 35 -9.62 0.85 6.71
N ALA A 36 -10.86 1.33 6.65
CA ALA A 36 -11.58 1.54 5.39
C ALA A 36 -10.88 2.58 4.50
N ASP A 37 -10.40 3.69 5.09
CA ASP A 37 -9.61 4.70 4.39
C ASP A 37 -8.29 4.12 3.87
N TRP A 38 -7.60 3.28 4.65
CA TRP A 38 -6.40 2.56 4.23
C TRP A 38 -6.66 1.70 2.98
N GLN A 39 -7.71 0.87 3.02
CA GLN A 39 -8.09 0.02 1.89
C GLN A 39 -8.43 0.85 0.66
N ARG A 40 -9.15 1.97 0.84
CA ARG A 40 -9.49 2.90 -0.23
C ARG A 40 -8.26 3.59 -0.81
N PHE A 41 -7.33 4.01 0.03
CA PHE A 41 -6.09 4.66 -0.38
C PHE A 41 -5.26 3.74 -1.28
N VAL A 42 -5.02 2.51 -0.86
CA VAL A 42 -4.24 1.53 -1.63
C VAL A 42 -4.95 1.12 -2.92
N ARG A 43 -6.27 0.84 -2.87
CA ARG A 43 -7.06 0.54 -4.08
C ARG A 43 -7.21 1.73 -5.00
N GLY A 44 -7.14 2.95 -4.47
CA GLY A 44 -7.29 4.21 -5.18
C GLY A 44 -5.98 4.71 -5.77
N ASP A 45 -5.10 3.81 -6.19
CA ASP A 45 -3.81 4.12 -6.80
C ASP A 45 -2.91 4.98 -5.89
N PHE A 46 -2.96 4.74 -4.57
CA PHE A 46 -2.27 5.54 -3.57
C PHE A 46 -2.47 7.04 -3.79
N ASN A 47 -3.65 7.50 -4.20
CA ASN A 47 -3.85 8.89 -4.62
C ASN A 47 -4.04 9.83 -3.42
N ARG A 48 -3.47 11.04 -3.50
CA ARG A 48 -3.45 12.01 -2.40
C ARG A 48 -4.83 12.38 -1.84
N PRO A 49 -5.91 12.54 -2.63
CA PRO A 49 -7.25 12.80 -2.10
C PRO A 49 -7.80 11.67 -1.22
N TRP A 50 -7.27 10.45 -1.34
CA TRP A 50 -7.64 9.31 -0.49
C TRP A 50 -6.76 9.17 0.75
N LEU A 51 -5.69 9.98 0.88
CA LEU A 51 -4.91 10.11 2.10
C LEU A 51 -5.65 11.03 3.07
N THR A 52 -6.63 10.48 3.80
CA THR A 52 -7.45 11.26 4.72
C THR A 52 -6.63 11.77 5.90
N PRO A 53 -7.05 12.87 6.58
CA PRO A 53 -6.38 13.33 7.79
C PRO A 53 -6.32 12.27 8.89
N GLY A 54 -7.36 11.43 9.01
CA GLY A 54 -7.40 10.33 9.97
C GLY A 54 -6.36 9.24 9.68
N LEU A 55 -6.24 8.84 8.41
CA LEU A 55 -5.23 7.88 7.98
C LEU A 55 -3.80 8.44 8.14
N LEU A 56 -3.59 9.70 7.76
CA LEU A 56 -2.30 10.37 7.95
C LEU A 56 -1.90 10.45 9.42
N ARG A 57 -2.84 10.84 10.30
CA ARG A 57 -2.61 10.86 11.74
C ARG A 57 -2.26 9.46 12.27
N CYS A 58 -2.95 8.41 11.80
CA CYS A 58 -2.63 7.04 12.18
C CYS A 58 -1.19 6.65 11.81
N PHE A 59 -0.73 7.03 10.62
CA PHE A 59 0.64 6.79 10.19
C PHE A 59 1.66 7.43 11.13
N HIS A 60 1.41 8.66 11.57
CA HIS A 60 2.30 9.38 12.47
C HIS A 60 2.26 8.87 13.91
N GLU A 61 1.06 8.71 14.46
CA GLU A 61 0.87 8.43 15.89
C GLU A 61 1.03 6.95 16.24
N HIS A 62 0.73 6.04 15.30
CA HIS A 62 0.66 4.61 15.58
C HIS A 62 1.62 3.75 14.75
N CYS A 63 1.92 4.17 13.51
CA CYS A 63 2.83 3.44 12.62
C CYS A 63 4.28 3.95 12.66
N GLY A 64 4.58 4.89 13.55
CA GLY A 64 5.92 5.42 13.81
C GLY A 64 6.56 6.13 12.61
N LEU A 65 5.73 6.66 11.69
CA LEU A 65 6.21 7.54 10.63
C LEU A 65 6.40 8.97 11.17
N PRO A 66 7.35 9.75 10.64
CA PRO A 66 7.79 10.98 11.30
C PRO A 66 6.65 12.01 11.47
N PRO A 67 6.30 12.42 12.70
CA PRO A 67 5.11 13.25 12.96
C PRO A 67 5.25 14.71 12.50
N TRP A 68 6.46 15.16 12.19
CA TRP A 68 6.73 16.52 11.73
C TRP A 68 6.45 16.74 10.25
N TYR A 69 6.19 15.68 9.48
CA TYR A 69 5.80 15.86 8.09
C TYR A 69 4.37 16.37 8.00
N SER A 70 4.20 17.54 7.38
CA SER A 70 2.91 17.93 6.85
C SER A 70 2.41 16.86 5.86
N GLY A 71 1.09 16.80 5.62
CA GLY A 71 0.54 15.88 4.63
C GLY A 71 1.12 16.08 3.21
N VAL A 72 1.63 17.28 2.89
CA VAL A 72 2.38 17.54 1.65
C VAL A 72 3.75 16.88 1.66
N GLU A 73 4.51 17.05 2.74
CA GLU A 73 5.86 16.48 2.87
C GLU A 73 5.82 14.96 2.94
N PHE A 74 4.88 14.41 3.71
CA PHE A 74 4.64 12.97 3.77
C PHE A 74 4.37 12.39 2.39
N TRP A 75 3.46 13.04 1.64
CA TRP A 75 3.15 12.65 0.28
C TRP A 75 4.36 12.74 -0.65
N ARG A 76 5.12 13.84 -0.58
CA ARG A 76 6.32 14.04 -1.37
C ARG A 76 7.39 13.00 -1.07
N GLN A 77 7.56 12.61 0.19
CA GLN A 77 8.55 11.60 0.58
C GLN A 77 8.19 10.23 0.02
N TYR A 78 7.01 9.71 0.35
CA TYR A 78 6.70 8.29 0.13
C TYR A 78 5.96 7.99 -1.18
N PHE A 79 5.26 8.97 -1.75
CA PHE A 79 4.36 8.72 -2.87
C PHE A 79 4.66 9.56 -4.10
N ALA A 80 5.49 10.60 -4.00
CA ALA A 80 5.96 11.40 -5.14
C ALA A 80 7.47 11.67 -5.09
N GLY A 81 8.20 10.87 -4.33
CA GLY A 81 9.65 10.96 -4.11
C GLY A 81 10.37 9.77 -4.71
N ASP A 82 11.42 9.29 -4.04
CA ASP A 82 12.19 8.14 -4.48
C ASP A 82 11.36 6.85 -4.38
N VAL A 83 11.53 5.96 -5.36
CA VAL A 83 10.95 4.62 -5.30
C VAL A 83 11.44 3.80 -4.11
N HIS A 84 12.64 4.08 -3.61
CA HIS A 84 13.17 3.47 -2.40
C HIS A 84 12.27 3.75 -1.18
N ASP A 85 11.83 5.00 -1.00
CA ASP A 85 10.94 5.39 0.11
C ASP A 85 9.59 4.69 0.01
N LEU A 86 9.02 4.59 -1.21
CA LEU A 86 7.79 3.85 -1.43
C LEU A 86 7.95 2.35 -1.13
N LYS A 87 9.06 1.74 -1.55
CA LYS A 87 9.37 0.33 -1.25
C LYS A 87 9.50 0.10 0.24
N ALA A 88 10.20 0.99 0.95
CA ALA A 88 10.31 0.93 2.41
C ALA A 88 8.94 1.04 3.09
N PHE A 89 8.09 1.97 2.63
CA PHE A 89 6.72 2.10 3.11
C PHE A 89 5.93 0.80 2.89
N LEU A 90 5.97 0.22 1.70
CA LEU A 90 5.26 -1.03 1.39
C LEU A 90 5.80 -2.22 2.19
N ASN A 91 7.11 -2.29 2.42
CA ASN A 91 7.75 -3.34 3.21
C ASN A 91 7.29 -3.32 4.68
N GLN A 92 7.18 -2.13 5.27
CA GLN A 92 6.66 -1.99 6.64
C GLN A 92 5.26 -2.59 6.80
N PHE A 93 4.38 -2.51 5.80
CA PHE A 93 3.02 -3.05 5.95
C PHE A 93 2.88 -4.48 5.40
N GLY A 94 3.36 -4.76 4.19
CA GLY A 94 3.10 -6.05 3.53
C GLY A 94 4.34 -6.89 3.24
N GLY A 95 5.54 -6.33 3.43
CA GLY A 95 6.80 -7.05 3.24
C GLY A 95 7.32 -7.66 4.53
N ASP A 96 8.51 -7.25 4.95
CA ASP A 96 9.18 -7.76 6.16
C ASP A 96 8.56 -7.25 7.47
N ARG A 97 7.66 -6.26 7.39
CA ARG A 97 6.99 -5.65 8.53
C ARG A 97 7.94 -4.97 9.52
N CYS A 98 9.16 -4.66 9.08
CA CYS A 98 10.10 -3.86 9.85
C CYS A 98 9.64 -2.40 9.91
N HIS A 99 9.83 -1.77 11.05
CA HIS A 99 9.68 -0.34 11.22
C HIS A 99 10.62 0.39 10.28
N LEU A 100 10.11 1.32 9.48
CA LEU A 100 10.87 2.00 8.43
C LEU A 100 12.08 2.76 8.98
N ILE A 101 11.98 3.32 10.18
CA ILE A 101 13.04 4.16 10.79
C ILE A 101 13.94 3.35 11.72
N GLU A 102 13.35 2.43 12.49
CA GLU A 102 14.07 1.74 13.57
C GLU A 102 14.59 0.36 13.14
N HIS A 103 14.18 -0.10 11.96
CA HIS A 103 14.58 -1.38 11.37
C HIS A 103 14.36 -2.59 12.31
N ASN A 104 13.25 -2.57 13.05
CA ASN A 104 12.88 -3.61 14.01
C ASN A 104 11.36 -3.89 13.95
N HIS A 105 10.86 -4.86 14.73
CA HIS A 105 9.44 -5.23 14.76
C HIS A 105 8.69 -4.70 15.99
N ALA A 106 9.32 -3.84 16.80
CA ALA A 106 8.78 -3.37 18.07
C ALA A 106 7.44 -2.62 17.88
N TRP A 107 7.28 -1.90 16.76
CA TRP A 107 6.05 -1.20 16.42
C TRP A 107 4.83 -2.14 16.22
N LEU A 108 5.04 -3.45 16.03
CA LEU A 108 3.99 -4.49 15.95
C LEU A 108 3.98 -5.43 17.16
N THR A 109 4.73 -5.12 18.22
CA THR A 109 4.83 -5.98 19.40
C THR A 109 4.18 -5.29 20.60
N PRO A 110 3.40 -5.99 21.46
CA PRO A 110 2.93 -5.42 22.71
C PRO A 110 4.09 -4.81 23.51
N PRO A 111 3.92 -3.62 24.13
CA PRO A 111 2.68 -2.91 24.39
C PRO A 111 2.31 -1.83 23.34
N ALA A 112 2.63 -2.01 22.05
CA ALA A 112 2.32 -1.01 21.02
C ALA A 112 0.81 -0.67 20.93
N THR A 113 0.49 0.62 20.77
CA THR A 113 -0.88 1.12 20.56
C THR A 113 -1.41 0.74 19.18
N ALA A 114 -2.72 0.63 19.03
CA ALA A 114 -3.42 0.31 17.79
C ALA A 114 -2.92 -0.98 17.11
N LEU A 115 -2.50 -1.97 17.92
CA LEU A 115 -1.88 -3.19 17.42
C LEU A 115 -2.81 -3.98 16.47
N ASP A 116 -4.08 -4.12 16.84
CA ASP A 116 -5.12 -4.74 16.02
C ASP A 116 -5.33 -4.05 14.66
N LEU A 117 -5.35 -2.71 14.65
CA LEU A 117 -5.43 -1.91 13.44
C LEU A 117 -4.21 -2.11 12.55
N LYS A 118 -2.99 -2.02 13.12
CA LYS A 118 -1.75 -2.21 12.37
C LYS A 118 -1.66 -3.62 11.80
N GLN A 119 -2.01 -4.63 12.59
CA GLN A 119 -2.05 -6.01 12.14
C GLN A 119 -3.02 -6.18 10.98
N ALA A 120 -4.23 -5.61 11.07
CA ALA A 120 -5.20 -5.62 9.98
C ALA A 120 -4.68 -4.91 8.71
N MET A 121 -4.02 -3.76 8.85
CA MET A 121 -3.39 -3.05 7.73
C MET A 121 -2.32 -3.91 7.05
N CYS A 122 -1.47 -4.56 7.86
CA CYS A 122 -0.43 -5.45 7.38
C CYS A 122 -0.98 -6.68 6.68
N ASP A 123 -1.93 -7.37 7.29
CA ASP A 123 -2.54 -8.59 6.74
C ASP A 123 -3.27 -8.30 5.44
N TRP A 124 -3.89 -7.12 5.32
CA TRP A 124 -4.54 -6.71 4.08
C TRP A 124 -3.54 -6.42 2.94
N LEU A 125 -2.36 -5.85 3.25
CA LEU A 125 -1.34 -5.56 2.24
C LEU A 125 -0.42 -6.75 1.93
N THR A 126 -0.27 -7.70 2.85
CA THR A 126 0.58 -8.90 2.73
C THR A 126 0.37 -9.66 1.40
N PRO A 127 -0.86 -9.99 0.96
CA PRO A 127 -1.04 -10.67 -0.32
C PRO A 127 -0.71 -9.81 -1.54
N LEU A 128 -0.64 -8.48 -1.40
CA LEU A 128 -0.41 -7.52 -2.48
C LEU A 128 1.08 -7.17 -2.64
N ALA A 129 1.80 -7.08 -1.51
CA ALA A 129 3.14 -6.52 -1.46
C ALA A 129 4.16 -7.22 -2.36
N PRO A 130 4.21 -8.56 -2.49
CA PRO A 130 5.18 -9.20 -3.38
C PRO A 130 5.05 -8.73 -4.84
N ALA A 131 3.82 -8.66 -5.35
CA ALA A 131 3.56 -8.20 -6.72
C ALA A 131 3.83 -6.70 -6.89
N MET A 132 3.49 -5.89 -5.88
CA MET A 132 3.78 -4.46 -5.88
C MET A 132 5.28 -4.17 -5.87
N LEU A 133 6.05 -4.83 -5.00
CA LEU A 133 7.50 -4.68 -4.88
C LEU A 133 8.20 -5.15 -6.15
N HIS A 134 7.79 -6.30 -6.71
CA HIS A 134 8.33 -6.78 -7.97
C HIS A 134 8.08 -5.80 -9.14
N LEU A 135 6.90 -5.18 -9.19
CA LEU A 135 6.60 -4.14 -10.17
C LEU A 135 7.53 -2.93 -10.01
N LEU A 136 7.77 -2.48 -8.78
CA LEU A 136 8.66 -1.36 -8.51
C LEU A 136 10.11 -1.69 -8.87
N ASP A 137 10.58 -2.91 -8.57
CA ASP A 137 11.90 -3.40 -8.99
C ASP A 137 12.05 -3.37 -10.51
N GLY A 138 11.03 -3.83 -11.24
CA GLY A 138 11.05 -3.83 -12.71
C GLY A 138 11.11 -2.41 -13.29
N VAL A 139 10.30 -1.48 -12.75
CA VAL A 139 10.33 -0.08 -13.17
C VAL A 139 11.67 0.58 -12.84
N GLU A 140 12.23 0.31 -11.67
CA GLU A 140 13.53 0.82 -11.25
C GLU A 140 14.66 0.28 -12.15
N GLN A 141 14.64 -1.01 -12.49
CA GLN A 141 15.60 -1.63 -13.41
C GLN A 141 15.52 -1.03 -14.82
N GLN A 142 14.30 -0.84 -15.36
CA GLN A 142 14.09 -0.20 -16.65
C GLN A 142 14.64 1.23 -16.66
N HIS A 143 14.40 2.00 -15.59
CA HIS A 143 14.96 3.34 -15.44
C HIS A 143 16.49 3.34 -15.38
N ARG A 144 17.08 2.39 -14.63
CA ARG A 144 18.54 2.22 -14.53
C ARG A 144 19.20 1.69 -15.81
N ALA A 145 18.44 1.14 -16.76
CA ALA A 145 18.94 0.74 -18.07
C ALA A 145 18.91 1.89 -19.10
N LEU A 146 18.18 2.99 -18.82
CA LEU A 146 18.20 4.18 -19.68
C LEU A 146 19.61 4.81 -19.84
N PRO A 147 20.52 4.86 -18.83
CA PRO A 147 21.90 5.34 -18.98
C PRO A 147 22.66 4.79 -20.19
N ASP A 148 22.53 3.51 -20.49
CA ASP A 148 23.19 2.90 -21.66
C ASP A 148 22.66 3.51 -22.97
N PHE A 149 21.40 3.91 -22.98
CA PHE A 149 20.81 4.73 -24.06
C PHE A 149 21.28 6.19 -24.00
N TRP A 150 21.39 6.79 -22.81
CA TRP A 150 21.81 8.19 -22.61
C TRP A 150 23.27 8.46 -22.99
N GLN A 151 24.17 7.48 -22.85
CA GLN A 151 25.58 7.60 -23.29
C GLN A 151 25.71 7.86 -24.80
N HIS A 152 24.67 7.54 -25.57
CA HIS A 152 24.61 7.78 -27.02
C HIS A 152 23.94 9.11 -27.38
N VAL A 153 23.51 9.91 -26.39
CA VAL A 153 22.87 11.22 -26.58
C VAL A 153 23.90 12.32 -26.30
N PRO A 154 24.39 13.04 -27.33
CA PRO A 154 25.39 14.10 -27.15
C PRO A 154 24.88 15.21 -26.22
N GLY A 155 25.66 15.58 -25.21
CA GLY A 155 25.43 16.77 -24.38
C GLY A 155 24.86 16.53 -22.97
N LEU A 156 24.61 15.28 -22.57
CA LEU A 156 24.19 14.94 -21.20
C LEU A 156 25.39 14.46 -20.38
N LEU A 157 25.84 15.30 -19.44
CA LEU A 157 27.04 15.08 -18.62
C LEU A 157 26.76 14.44 -17.24
N ALA A 158 25.50 14.28 -16.86
CA ALA A 158 25.11 13.77 -15.54
C ALA A 158 24.38 12.42 -15.65
N PRO A 159 24.64 11.46 -14.74
CA PRO A 159 23.83 10.26 -14.64
C PRO A 159 22.37 10.63 -14.32
N PRO A 160 21.38 9.86 -14.80
CA PRO A 160 19.99 10.15 -14.48
C PRO A 160 19.77 10.03 -12.96
N PRO A 161 18.92 10.88 -12.38
CA PRO A 161 18.57 10.80 -10.97
C PRO A 161 17.88 9.46 -10.66
N ALA A 162 17.80 9.09 -9.38
CA ALA A 162 17.02 7.93 -8.94
C ALA A 162 15.56 8.02 -9.44
N TYR A 163 14.94 6.86 -9.68
CA TYR A 163 13.58 6.81 -10.21
C TYR A 163 12.59 7.46 -9.23
N GLN A 164 11.87 8.46 -9.71
CA GLN A 164 10.85 9.16 -8.94
C GLN A 164 9.48 8.51 -9.17
N VAL A 165 8.71 8.32 -8.10
CA VAL A 165 7.37 7.72 -8.15
C VAL A 165 6.42 8.62 -8.94
N THR A 166 5.98 8.13 -10.10
CA THR A 166 5.05 8.85 -10.97
C THR A 166 3.59 8.46 -10.71
N VAL A 167 2.66 9.23 -11.27
CA VAL A 167 1.23 8.87 -11.29
C VAL A 167 1.01 7.49 -11.93
N ASN A 168 1.76 7.17 -12.98
CA ASN A 168 1.63 5.88 -13.67
C ASN A 168 2.12 4.72 -12.80
N THR A 169 3.22 4.90 -12.06
CA THR A 169 3.70 3.93 -11.07
C THR A 169 2.60 3.61 -10.06
N ARG A 170 1.99 4.64 -9.46
CA ARG A 170 0.94 4.43 -8.46
C ARG A 170 -0.34 3.81 -9.03
N ARG A 171 -0.71 4.15 -10.28
CA ARG A 171 -1.82 3.50 -11.01
C ARG A 171 -1.58 2.02 -11.24
N LEU A 172 -0.35 1.64 -11.60
CA LEU A 172 0.03 0.24 -11.73
C LEU A 172 -0.10 -0.49 -10.38
N LEU A 173 0.34 0.12 -9.28
CA LEU A 173 0.15 -0.45 -7.95
C LEU A 173 -1.33 -0.61 -7.58
N GLY A 174 -2.16 0.40 -7.81
CA GLY A 174 -3.60 0.28 -7.56
C GLY A 174 -4.28 -0.76 -8.47
N TYR A 175 -3.79 -0.94 -9.70
CA TYR A 175 -4.22 -2.03 -10.57
C TYR A 175 -3.89 -3.41 -9.97
N VAL A 176 -2.67 -3.59 -9.44
CA VAL A 176 -2.29 -4.81 -8.70
C VAL A 176 -3.23 -5.03 -7.52
N ALA A 177 -3.47 -4.00 -6.70
CA ALA A 177 -4.36 -4.08 -5.54
C ALA A 177 -5.77 -4.55 -5.90
N ARG A 178 -6.34 -4.02 -6.99
CA ARG A 178 -7.67 -4.42 -7.48
C ARG A 178 -7.67 -5.83 -8.05
N THR A 179 -6.62 -6.22 -8.77
CA THR A 179 -6.58 -7.51 -9.49
C THR A 179 -6.40 -8.69 -8.56
N VAL A 180 -5.43 -8.61 -7.62
CA VAL A 180 -5.14 -9.71 -6.68
C VAL A 180 -6.33 -10.02 -5.77
N GLN A 181 -7.16 -9.02 -5.47
CA GLN A 181 -8.34 -9.19 -4.62
C GLN A 181 -9.53 -9.82 -5.35
N VAL A 182 -9.60 -9.68 -6.68
CA VAL A 182 -10.62 -10.33 -7.50
C VAL A 182 -10.19 -11.75 -7.89
N ARG A 183 -8.87 -11.99 -8.02
CA ARG A 183 -8.29 -13.30 -8.30
C ARG A 183 -7.01 -13.48 -7.49
N PRO A 184 -6.99 -14.40 -6.51
CA PRO A 184 -5.76 -14.74 -5.78
C PRO A 184 -4.64 -15.09 -6.77
N LEU A 185 -3.42 -14.61 -6.50
CA LEU A 185 -2.24 -14.62 -7.39
C LEU A 185 -1.81 -16.00 -7.95
N ALA A 186 -2.43 -17.11 -7.50
CA ALA A 186 -2.24 -18.43 -8.08
C ALA A 186 -2.51 -18.49 -9.60
N GLY A 187 -3.24 -17.51 -10.16
CA GLY A 187 -3.51 -17.41 -11.61
C GLY A 187 -2.74 -16.33 -12.38
N LEU A 188 -1.89 -15.51 -11.72
CA LEU A 188 -1.22 -14.35 -12.35
C LEU A 188 0.26 -14.58 -12.69
N GLN A 189 0.81 -15.77 -12.40
CA GLN A 189 2.16 -16.15 -12.83
C GLN A 189 2.37 -16.12 -14.36
N LEU A 190 1.29 -16.01 -15.16
CA LEU A 190 1.32 -16.01 -16.63
C LEU A 190 1.53 -14.65 -17.29
N LEU A 191 1.59 -13.54 -16.55
CA LEU A 191 1.76 -12.19 -17.14
C LEU A 191 3.06 -11.48 -16.73
N MET A 192 3.90 -12.11 -15.91
CA MET A 192 5.22 -11.56 -15.60
C MET A 192 6.15 -11.93 -16.74
N PHE A 193 6.40 -10.95 -17.61
CA PHE A 193 7.40 -10.99 -18.68
C PHE A 193 8.68 -11.70 -18.21
N ASP A 194 8.99 -12.83 -18.83
CA ASP A 194 10.35 -13.38 -18.85
C ASP A 194 11.07 -12.75 -20.05
N PRO A 195 11.96 -11.76 -19.85
CA PRO A 195 12.68 -11.13 -20.96
C PRO A 195 13.73 -12.07 -21.59
N ARG A 196 13.84 -13.34 -21.19
CA ARG A 196 14.88 -14.27 -21.67
C ARG A 196 14.43 -15.27 -22.73
N THR A 197 13.23 -15.14 -23.30
CA THR A 197 12.74 -16.12 -24.30
C THR A 197 12.87 -15.71 -25.77
N GLU A 198 13.44 -14.55 -26.09
CA GLU A 198 13.73 -14.14 -27.48
C GLU A 198 15.23 -14.04 -27.80
N THR A 199 15.97 -15.13 -27.62
CA THR A 199 17.20 -15.36 -28.42
C THR A 199 17.39 -16.86 -28.61
N GLY A 200 17.12 -17.37 -29.82
CA GLY A 200 17.48 -18.75 -30.16
C GLY A 200 16.61 -19.45 -31.20
N LYS A 201 16.14 -18.74 -32.23
CA LYS A 201 15.74 -19.37 -33.50
C LYS A 201 16.21 -18.50 -34.65
N GLU A 202 17.46 -18.68 -35.07
CA GLU A 202 17.95 -18.46 -36.43
C GLU A 202 19.12 -19.46 -36.60
N GLN A 203 18.79 -20.63 -37.16
CA GLN A 203 19.29 -21.18 -38.43
C GLN A 203 20.66 -21.85 -38.32
#